data_AF-A0A7J3ZQR6-F1
#
_entry.id   AF-A0A7J3ZQR6-F1
#
_cell.length_a   1.000
_cell.length_b   1.000
_cell.length_c   1.000
_cell.angle_alpha   90.00
_cell.angle_beta   90.00
_cell.angle_gamma   90.00
#
_symmetry.space_group_name_H-M   'P 1'
#
loop_
_entity.id
_entity.type
_entity.pdbx_description
1 polymer ?
#
loop_
_entity_poly.entity_id
_entity_poly.type
_entity_poly.pdbx_seq_one_letter_code
_entity_poly.pdbx_strand_id
1 'polypeptide(L)'
;MAKRKRSKLEVYLEVLRIVNRGESKPTRIMYKANLSWVPLQEILEFLLSQDLLKEGATSKRKEYFITEKGKRVLAYFDGLRELLPYEVIEE
;
A
#
# COMPACT_ATOMS: atom_id res chain seq x y z
N MET A 1 9.91 2.18 -23.98
CA MET A 1 10.12 2.99 -22.77
C MET A 1 10.35 2.03 -21.60
N ALA A 2 11.52 2.05 -20.98
CA ALA A 2 11.79 1.18 -19.83
C ALA A 2 10.92 1.65 -18.65
N LYS A 3 10.10 0.76 -18.10
CA LYS A 3 9.26 1.08 -16.94
C LYS A 3 10.18 1.20 -15.72
N ARG A 4 10.28 2.39 -15.14
CA ARG A 4 11.02 2.63 -13.88
C ARG A 4 10.65 1.59 -12.84
N LYS A 5 11.67 1.01 -12.18
CA LYS A 5 11.46 0.05 -11.10
C LYS A 5 10.84 0.78 -9.90
N ARG A 6 9.65 0.35 -9.49
CA ARG A 6 9.00 0.86 -8.28
C ARG A 6 9.85 0.53 -7.05
N SER A 7 10.08 1.52 -6.20
CA SER A 7 10.68 1.37 -4.89
C SER A 7 9.73 0.63 -3.94
N LYS A 8 10.27 0.03 -2.88
CA LYS A 8 9.44 -0.63 -1.83
C LYS A 8 8.46 0.35 -1.19
N LEU A 9 8.90 1.58 -0.92
CA LEU A 9 8.06 2.63 -0.34
C LEU A 9 6.88 2.99 -1.24
N GLU A 10 7.10 3.17 -2.54
CA GLU A 10 6.01 3.43 -3.50
C GLU A 10 4.96 2.33 -3.45
N VAL A 11 5.39 1.06 -3.38
CA VAL A 11 4.48 -0.07 -3.32
C VAL A 11 3.73 -0.13 -1.98
N TYR A 12 4.37 0.15 -0.85
CA TYR A 12 3.70 0.24 0.45
C TYR A 12 2.60 1.32 0.46
N LEU A 13 2.93 2.52 -0.03
CA LEU A 13 1.97 3.63 -0.13
C LEU A 13 0.84 3.31 -1.12
N GLU A 14 1.14 2.63 -2.23
CA GLU A 14 0.14 2.17 -3.20
C GLU A 14 -0.86 1.20 -2.57
N VAL A 15 -0.39 0.17 -1.85
CA VAL A 15 -1.26 -0.78 -1.15
C VAL A 15 -2.11 -0.08 -0.09
N LEU A 16 -1.51 0.80 0.73
CA LEU A 16 -2.26 1.59 1.72
C LEU A 16 -3.36 2.44 1.06
N ARG A 17 -3.07 3.12 -0.06
CA ARG A 17 -4.07 3.92 -0.80
C ARG A 17 -5.19 3.04 -1.36
N ILE A 18 -4.86 1.86 -1.91
CA ILE A 18 -5.86 0.92 -2.44
C ILE A 18 -6.82 0.47 -1.34
N VAL A 19 -6.29 0.11 -0.17
CA VAL A 19 -7.11 -0.30 0.98
C VAL A 19 -7.92 0.87 1.53
N ASN A 20 -7.34 2.07 1.63
CA ASN A 20 -8.04 3.28 2.07
C ASN A 20 -9.22 3.65 1.16
N ARG A 21 -9.15 3.30 -0.14
CA ARG A 21 -10.25 3.47 -1.11
C ARG A 21 -11.34 2.40 -1.00
N GLY A 22 -11.28 1.52 0.00
CA GLY A 22 -12.29 0.51 0.30
C GLY A 22 -12.03 -0.88 -0.30
N GLU A 23 -10.84 -1.12 -0.88
CA GLU A 23 -10.50 -2.47 -1.35
C GLU A 23 -9.95 -3.32 -0.21
N SER A 24 -10.74 -4.27 0.26
CA SER A 24 -10.38 -5.13 1.40
C SER A 24 -9.79 -6.48 1.00
N LYS A 25 -10.09 -6.98 -0.22
CA LYS A 25 -9.81 -8.37 -0.61
C LYS A 25 -8.38 -8.52 -1.15
N PRO A 26 -7.55 -9.42 -0.62
CA PRO A 26 -6.15 -9.58 -1.04
C PRO A 26 -5.99 -9.74 -2.56
N THR A 27 -6.81 -10.56 -3.20
CA THR A 27 -6.75 -10.76 -4.67
C THR A 27 -7.01 -9.46 -5.44
N ARG A 28 -7.94 -8.62 -4.98
CA ARG A 28 -8.24 -7.34 -5.66
C ARG A 28 -7.19 -6.28 -5.37
N ILE A 29 -6.60 -6.30 -4.17
CA ILE A 29 -5.42 -5.49 -3.83
C ILE A 29 -4.25 -5.87 -4.76
N MET A 30 -4.00 -7.16 -4.95
CA MET A 30 -2.95 -7.70 -5.83
C MET A 30 -3.04 -7.13 -7.25
N TYR A 31 -4.22 -7.27 -7.86
CA TYR A 31 -4.46 -6.80 -9.23
C TYR A 31 -4.32 -5.28 -9.34
N LYS A 32 -4.86 -4.52 -8.37
CA LYS A 32 -4.77 -3.05 -8.37
C LYS A 32 -3.36 -2.53 -8.13
N ALA A 33 -2.56 -3.22 -7.31
CA ALA A 33 -1.18 -2.88 -7.05
C ALA A 33 -0.21 -3.44 -8.09
N ASN A 34 -0.69 -4.17 -9.12
CA ASN A 34 0.14 -4.85 -10.11
C ASN A 34 1.27 -5.68 -9.44
N LEU A 35 0.90 -6.50 -8.47
CA LEU A 35 1.80 -7.39 -7.73
C LEU A 35 1.49 -8.85 -8.06
N SER A 36 2.47 -9.72 -7.88
CA SER A 36 2.22 -11.16 -7.74
C SER A 36 1.90 -11.50 -6.27
N TRP A 37 1.44 -12.72 -6.03
CA TRP A 37 0.98 -13.16 -4.69
C TRP A 37 2.06 -13.04 -3.62
N VAL A 38 3.28 -13.53 -3.89
CA VAL A 38 4.37 -13.56 -2.90
C VAL A 38 4.78 -12.15 -2.44
N PRO A 39 5.09 -11.18 -3.34
CA PRO A 39 5.38 -9.80 -2.93
C PRO A 39 4.22 -9.15 -2.18
N LEU A 40 2.98 -9.38 -2.61
CA LEU A 40 1.82 -8.82 -1.89
C LEU A 40 1.76 -9.35 -0.45
N GLN A 41 2.00 -10.64 -0.24
CA GLN A 41 1.96 -11.24 1.08
C GLN A 41 3.00 -10.60 2.01
N GLU A 42 4.26 -10.45 1.54
CA GLU A 42 5.33 -9.77 2.28
C GLU A 42 4.96 -8.32 2.65
N ILE A 43 4.32 -7.60 1.71
CA ILE A 43 3.86 -6.23 1.95
C ILE A 43 2.75 -6.20 3.00
N LEU A 44 1.74 -7.08 2.90
CA LEU A 44 0.63 -7.12 3.84
C LEU A 44 1.12 -7.49 5.25
N GLU A 45 1.98 -8.49 5.37
CA GLU A 45 2.60 -8.88 6.65
C GLU A 45 3.39 -7.72 7.26
N PHE A 46 4.19 -7.01 6.46
CA PHE A 46 4.91 -5.84 6.93
C PHE A 46 3.95 -4.74 7.41
N LEU A 47 2.93 -4.38 6.61
CA LEU A 47 1.99 -3.33 6.96
C LEU A 47 1.14 -3.66 8.19
N LEU A 48 0.79 -4.94 8.38
CA LEU A 48 0.15 -5.44 9.60
C LEU A 48 1.11 -5.32 10.80
N SER A 49 2.38 -5.74 10.65
CA SER A 49 3.38 -5.67 11.73
C SER A 49 3.63 -4.25 12.23
N GLN A 50 3.43 -3.27 11.35
CA GLN A 50 3.60 -1.84 11.65
C GLN A 50 2.30 -1.17 12.12
N ASP A 51 1.21 -1.90 12.32
CA ASP A 51 -0.12 -1.37 12.66
C ASP A 51 -0.63 -0.32 11.65
N LEU A 52 -0.28 -0.47 10.37
CA LEU A 52 -0.76 0.40 9.28
C LEU A 52 -2.01 -0.19 8.62
N LEU A 53 -2.13 -1.52 8.68
CA LEU A 53 -3.33 -2.28 8.32
C LEU A 53 -3.78 -3.12 9.52
N LYS A 54 -5.05 -3.54 9.49
CA LYS A 54 -5.63 -4.55 10.36
C LYS A 54 -6.36 -5.60 9.54
N GLU A 55 -6.36 -6.84 10.01
CA GLU A 55 -7.11 -7.94 9.40
C GLU A 55 -8.55 -7.98 9.94
N GLY A 56 -9.51 -8.37 9.11
CA GLY A 56 -10.91 -8.52 9.50
C GLY A 56 -11.12 -9.69 10.47
N ALA A 57 -11.87 -9.47 11.54
CA ALA A 57 -11.97 -10.42 12.66
C ALA A 57 -12.90 -11.64 12.44
N THR A 58 -13.76 -11.61 11.42
CA THR A 58 -14.93 -12.53 11.36
C THR A 58 -15.14 -13.20 9.99
N SER A 59 -14.36 -12.85 8.98
CA SER A 59 -14.59 -13.37 7.64
C SER A 59 -13.84 -14.69 7.41
N LYS A 60 -14.53 -15.69 6.84
CA LYS A 60 -13.90 -16.90 6.24
C LYS A 60 -12.83 -16.58 5.17
N ARG A 61 -12.77 -15.33 4.72
CA ARG A 61 -11.85 -14.82 3.70
C ARG A 61 -11.05 -13.67 4.30
N LYS A 62 -9.73 -13.67 4.13
CA LYS A 62 -8.88 -12.56 4.61
C LYS A 62 -9.34 -11.23 4.01
N GLU A 63 -9.51 -10.24 4.86
CA GLU A 63 -9.82 -8.86 4.49
C GLU A 63 -8.90 -7.91 5.26
N TYR A 64 -8.45 -6.85 4.60
CA TYR A 64 -7.55 -5.86 5.18
C TYR A 64 -8.19 -4.49 5.20
N PHE A 65 -8.00 -3.77 6.30
CA PHE A 65 -8.52 -2.43 6.50
C PHE A 65 -7.40 -1.52 6.97
N ILE A 66 -7.43 -0.26 6.53
CA ILE A 66 -6.45 0.72 6.98
C ILE A 66 -6.74 1.14 8.43
N THR A 67 -5.68 1.34 9.21
CA THR A 67 -5.78 1.89 10.57
C THR A 67 -5.72 3.42 10.53
N GLU A 68 -6.02 4.07 11.65
CA GLU A 68 -5.80 5.52 11.78
C GLU A 68 -4.33 5.90 11.64
N LYS A 69 -3.41 5.02 12.08
CA LYS A 69 -1.96 5.20 11.87
C LYS A 69 -1.61 5.13 10.38
N GLY A 70 -2.17 4.17 9.64
CA GLY A 70 -2.01 4.07 8.19
C GLY A 70 -2.51 5.31 7.45
N LYS A 71 -3.66 5.85 7.84
CA LYS A 71 -4.20 7.10 7.27
C LYS A 71 -3.28 8.30 7.51
N ARG A 72 -2.72 8.44 8.72
CA ARG A 72 -1.74 9.50 9.03
C ARG A 72 -0.48 9.40 8.18
N VAL A 73 0.03 8.18 7.96
CA VAL A 73 1.18 7.96 7.06
C VAL A 73 0.86 8.41 5.63
N LEU A 74 -0.32 8.06 5.09
CA LEU A 74 -0.74 8.53 3.77
C LEU A 74 -0.78 10.05 3.71
N ALA A 75 -1.44 10.70 4.67
CA ALA A 75 -1.55 12.17 4.71
C ALA A 75 -0.17 12.85 4.78
N TYR A 76 0.76 12.31 5.58
CA TYR A 76 2.12 12.82 5.67
C TYR A 76 2.87 12.75 4.34
N PHE A 77 2.82 11.60 3.66
CA PHE A 77 3.51 11.42 2.38
C PHE A 77 2.85 12.19 1.24
N ASP A 78 1.53 12.34 1.26
CA ASP A 78 0.82 13.15 0.27
C ASP A 78 1.19 14.64 0.43
N GLY A 79 1.23 15.17 1.66
CA GLY A 79 1.70 16.54 1.92
C GLY A 79 3.19 16.74 1.60
N LEU A 80 4.05 15.76 1.90
CA LEU A 80 5.47 15.83 1.53
C LEU A 80 5.65 15.91 0.01
N ARG A 81 4.84 15.20 -0.76
CA ARG A 81 4.88 15.21 -2.23
C ARG A 81 4.47 16.57 -2.80
N GLU A 82 3.57 17.29 -2.14
CA GLU A 82 3.19 18.66 -2.52
C GLU A 82 4.32 19.67 -2.22
N LEU A 83 5.00 19.51 -1.09
CA LEU A 83 6.07 20.42 -0.65
C LEU A 83 7.40 20.19 -1.36
N LEU A 84 7.71 18.94 -1.68
CA LEU A 84 8.92 18.52 -2.38
C LEU A 84 8.53 17.75 -3.65
N PRO A 85 8.16 18.47 -4.73
CA PRO A 85 7.97 17.84 -6.03
C PRO A 85 9.34 17.35 -6.52
N TYR A 86 9.63 16.09 -6.27
CA TYR A 86 10.82 15.45 -6.81
C TYR A 86 10.58 15.16 -8.29
N GLU A 87 11.40 15.74 -9.17
CA GLU A 87 11.54 15.24 -10.53
C GLU A 87 12.10 13.83 -10.44
N VAL A 88 11.38 12.87 -11.01
CA VAL A 88 11.84 11.48 -11.11
C VAL A 88 13.15 11.51 -11.89
N ILE A 89 14.28 11.39 -11.21
CA ILE A 89 15.56 11.14 -11.87
C ILE A 89 15.43 9.77 -12.54
N GLU A 90 15.26 9.78 -13.86
CA GLU A 90 15.39 8.61 -14.69
C GLU A 90 16.89 8.31 -14.80
N GLU A 91 17.33 7.20 -14.21
CA GLU A 91 18.61 6.56 -14.55
C GLU A 91 18.42 5.64 -15.77
#